data_AF-A0A7S0DGH9-F1
#
_entry.id   AF-A0A7S0DGH9-F1
#
_cell.length_a   1.000
_cell.length_b   1.000
_cell.length_c   1.000
_cell.angle_alpha   90.00
_cell.angle_beta   90.00
_cell.angle_gamma   90.00
#
_symmetry.space_group_name_H-M   'P 1'
#
loop_
_entity.id
_entity.type
_entity.pdbx_description
1 polymer ?
#
loop_
_entity_poly.entity_id
_entity_poly.type
_entity_poly.pdbx_seq_one_letter_code
_entity_poly.pdbx_strand_id
1 'polypeptide(L)'
;FDRLNLIRETDEVIADKTKYALDKGLGVILCIGELLEEREAGQTLQVCERQMAAVAKKLNSWDKVVIAYEPVWAIGTGKVATPEQAQEVHDAVRNWMARNVGPEVANQIR
;
A
#
# COMPACT_ATOMS: atom_id res chain seq x y z
N PHE A 1 -0.18 -7.35 7.58
CA PHE A 1 0.77 -7.77 8.65
C PHE A 1 1.47 -9.14 8.45
N ASP A 2 0.88 -10.30 8.81
CA ASP A 2 1.61 -11.60 8.81
C ASP A 2 2.09 -12.07 7.43
N ARG A 3 1.40 -11.69 6.34
CA ARG A 3 1.76 -12.17 4.99
C ARG A 3 3.07 -11.60 4.44
N LEU A 4 3.39 -10.35 4.78
CA LEU A 4 4.61 -9.68 4.32
C LEU A 4 5.82 -10.06 5.20
N ASN A 5 5.64 -10.18 6.52
CA ASN A 5 6.74 -10.45 7.45
C ASN A 5 6.99 -11.93 7.76
N LEU A 6 5.93 -12.74 7.96
CA LEU A 6 6.06 -14.17 8.28
C LEU A 6 6.04 -15.06 7.03
N ILE A 7 5.24 -14.68 6.02
CA ILE A 7 5.03 -15.51 4.82
C ILE A 7 5.88 -15.04 3.63
N ARG A 8 6.52 -13.86 3.72
CA ARG A 8 7.38 -13.27 2.67
C ARG A 8 6.73 -13.29 1.28
N GLU A 9 5.44 -12.97 1.20
CA GLU A 9 4.76 -12.86 -0.09
C GLU A 9 5.33 -11.67 -0.86
N THR A 10 5.68 -11.89 -2.13
CA THR A 10 6.24 -10.82 -2.97
C THR A 10 5.14 -9.88 -3.45
N ASP A 11 5.53 -8.69 -3.89
CA ASP A 11 4.62 -7.67 -4.42
C ASP A 11 3.78 -8.24 -5.59
N GLU A 12 4.35 -9.14 -6.40
CA GLU A 12 3.66 -9.80 -7.51
C GLU A 12 2.56 -10.74 -7.04
N VAL A 13 2.79 -11.51 -5.97
CA VAL A 13 1.81 -12.44 -5.38
C VAL A 13 0.65 -11.65 -4.79
N ILE A 14 0.93 -10.52 -4.13
CA ILE A 14 -0.10 -9.63 -3.60
C ILE A 14 -0.92 -9.03 -4.73
N ALA A 15 -0.27 -8.61 -5.82
CA ALA A 15 -0.95 -8.10 -7.00
C ALA A 15 -1.85 -9.16 -7.65
N ASP A 16 -1.40 -10.42 -7.76
CA ASP A 16 -2.21 -11.52 -8.30
C ASP A 16 -3.44 -11.82 -7.43
N LYS A 17 -3.28 -11.84 -6.11
CA LYS A 17 -4.39 -12.07 -5.18
C LYS A 17 -5.38 -10.93 -5.19
N THR A 18 -4.89 -9.69 -5.23
CA THR A 18 -5.73 -8.50 -5.32
C THR A 18 -6.57 -8.56 -6.59
N LYS A 19 -5.93 -8.83 -7.74
CA LYS A 19 -6.63 -9.00 -9.01
C LYS A 19 -7.67 -10.11 -8.93
N TYR A 20 -7.28 -11.29 -8.45
CA TYR A 20 -8.17 -12.45 -8.37
C TYR A 20 -9.39 -12.18 -7.49
N ALA A 21 -9.21 -11.54 -6.32
CA ALA A 21 -10.31 -11.19 -5.42
C ALA A 21 -11.29 -10.21 -6.07
N LEU A 22 -10.77 -9.18 -6.77
CA LEU A 22 -11.58 -8.21 -7.51
C LEU A 22 -12.33 -8.86 -8.68
N ASP A 23 -11.68 -9.76 -9.43
CA ASP A 23 -12.29 -10.51 -10.53
C ASP A 23 -13.43 -11.43 -10.02
N LYS A 24 -13.39 -11.83 -8.74
CA LYS A 24 -14.49 -12.55 -8.05
C LYS A 24 -15.53 -11.62 -7.41
N GLY A 25 -15.40 -10.31 -7.60
CA GLY A 25 -16.34 -9.30 -7.12
C GLY A 25 -16.16 -8.89 -5.65
N LEU A 26 -15.13 -9.38 -4.97
CA LEU A 26 -14.82 -9.02 -3.58
C LEU A 26 -14.14 -7.65 -3.52
N GLY A 27 -14.37 -6.92 -2.43
CA GLY A 27 -13.55 -5.76 -2.09
C GLY A 27 -12.20 -6.17 -1.50
N VAL A 28 -11.16 -5.40 -1.77
CA VAL A 28 -9.80 -5.66 -1.28
C VAL A 28 -9.32 -4.49 -0.44
N ILE A 29 -8.82 -4.80 0.75
CA ILE A 29 -7.99 -3.87 1.53
C ILE A 29 -6.55 -4.21 1.20
N LEU A 30 -5.91 -3.34 0.43
CA LEU A 30 -4.51 -3.47 0.03
C LEU A 30 -3.64 -2.85 1.13
N CYS A 31 -2.94 -3.69 1.89
CA CYS A 31 -1.98 -3.24 2.89
C CYS A 31 -0.64 -2.91 2.23
N ILE A 32 -0.12 -1.71 2.51
CA ILE A 32 1.22 -1.25 2.10
C ILE A 32 1.99 -0.74 3.31
N GLY A 33 3.31 -0.79 3.26
CA GLY A 33 4.16 -0.34 4.35
C GLY A 33 5.58 -0.85 4.24
N GLU A 34 6.47 -0.13 4.91
CA GLU A 34 7.91 -0.31 4.93
C GLU A 34 8.38 -0.96 6.25
N LEU A 35 9.51 -1.65 6.17
CA LEU A 35 10.25 -2.17 7.31
C LEU A 35 10.99 -1.05 8.06
N LEU A 36 11.44 -1.35 9.29
CA LEU A 36 12.16 -0.36 10.10
C LEU A 36 13.44 0.11 9.41
N GLU A 37 14.17 -0.81 8.80
CA GLU A 37 15.42 -0.54 8.09
C GLU A 37 15.19 0.35 6.87
N GLU A 38 14.08 0.13 6.15
CA GLU A 38 13.68 0.95 5.01
C GLU A 38 13.26 2.36 5.46
N ARG A 39 12.59 2.48 6.61
CA ARG A 39 12.28 3.79 7.22
C ARG A 39 13.54 4.53 7.63
N GLU A 40 14.45 3.87 8.34
CA GLU A 40 15.72 4.46 8.79
C GLU A 40 16.64 4.82 7.63
N ALA A 41 16.52 4.13 6.49
CA ALA A 41 17.19 4.47 5.23
C ALA A 41 16.48 5.56 4.39
N GLY A 42 15.33 6.09 4.85
CA GLY A 42 14.57 7.11 4.12
C GLY A 42 13.85 6.59 2.86
N GLN A 43 13.57 5.29 2.79
CA GLN A 43 13.01 4.62 1.62
C GLN A 43 11.50 4.37 1.70
N THR A 44 10.82 4.86 2.74
CA THR A 44 9.37 4.63 2.97
C THR A 44 8.53 4.86 1.71
N LEU A 45 8.67 6.03 1.07
CA LEU A 45 7.88 6.36 -0.12
C LEU A 45 8.20 5.42 -1.28
N GLN A 46 9.48 5.12 -1.50
CA GLN A 46 9.92 4.22 -2.56
C GLN A 46 9.33 2.81 -2.40
N VAL A 47 9.25 2.30 -1.17
CA VAL A 47 8.66 0.99 -0.86
C VAL A 47 7.16 0.99 -1.12
N CYS A 48 6.44 1.98 -0.60
CA CYS A 48 5.01 2.12 -0.82
C CYS A 48 4.68 2.25 -2.32
N GLU A 49 5.43 3.07 -3.06
CA GLU A 49 5.26 3.22 -4.51
C GLU A 49 5.54 1.91 -5.27
N ARG A 50 6.58 1.16 -4.89
CA ARG A 50 6.90 -0.14 -5.48
C ARG A 50 5.74 -1.13 -5.31
N GLN A 51 5.20 -1.23 -4.10
CA GLN A 51 4.07 -2.10 -3.76
C GLN A 51 2.81 -1.71 -4.55
N MET A 52 2.47 -0.42 -4.58
CA MET A 52 1.32 0.07 -5.35
C MET A 52 1.50 -0.12 -6.86
N ALA A 53 2.70 0.11 -7.39
CA ALA A 53 3.01 -0.08 -8.81
C ALA A 53 2.85 -1.54 -9.26
N ALA A 54 3.23 -2.50 -8.42
CA ALA A 54 3.04 -3.92 -8.73
C ALA A 54 1.55 -4.27 -8.90
N VAL A 55 0.69 -3.71 -8.04
CA VAL A 55 -0.76 -3.89 -8.11
C VAL A 55 -1.36 -3.14 -9.31
N ALA A 56 -0.97 -1.88 -9.53
CA ALA A 56 -1.46 -1.07 -10.64
C ALA A 56 -1.21 -1.69 -12.02
N LYS A 57 -0.10 -2.42 -12.18
CA LYS A 57 0.20 -3.16 -13.42
C LYS A 57 -0.81 -4.26 -13.74
N LYS A 58 -1.55 -4.76 -12.75
CA LYS A 58 -2.51 -5.88 -12.90
C LYS A 58 -3.96 -5.44 -12.81
N LEU A 59 -4.24 -4.25 -12.26
CA LEU A 59 -5.60 -3.75 -12.05
C LEU A 59 -6.04 -2.79 -13.15
N ASN A 60 -7.27 -2.97 -13.62
CA ASN A 60 -7.92 -2.06 -14.55
C ASN A 60 -8.87 -1.08 -13.84
N SER A 61 -9.34 -1.42 -12.63
CA SER A 61 -10.22 -0.59 -11.80
C SER A 61 -9.81 -0.72 -10.32
N TRP A 62 -10.00 0.37 -9.59
CA TRP A 62 -9.69 0.52 -8.17
C TRP A 62 -10.94 0.78 -7.32
N ASP A 63 -12.14 0.69 -7.90
CA ASP A 63 -13.41 1.11 -7.26
C ASP A 63 -13.76 0.32 -5.99
N LYS A 64 -13.20 -0.89 -5.86
CA LYS A 64 -13.38 -1.80 -4.73
C LYS A 64 -12.09 -2.02 -3.93
N VAL A 65 -11.11 -1.12 -4.08
CA VAL A 65 -9.82 -1.18 -3.39
C VAL A 65 -9.74 -0.06 -2.35
N VAL A 66 -9.34 -0.42 -1.14
CA VAL A 66 -8.99 0.49 -0.06
C VAL A 66 -7.50 0.32 0.23
N ILE A 67 -6.75 1.41 0.41
CA ILE A 67 -5.32 1.33 0.70
C ILE A 67 -5.12 1.52 2.20
N ALA A 68 -4.63 0.48 2.87
CA ALA A 68 -4.24 0.55 4.28
C ALA A 68 -2.73 0.76 4.37
N TYR A 69 -2.29 1.95 4.75
CA TYR A 69 -0.89 2.18 5.13
C TYR A 69 -0.65 1.68 6.56
N GLU A 70 0.21 0.67 6.68
CA GLU A 70 0.59 0.03 7.93
C GLU A 70 2.12 0.09 8.09
N PRO A 71 2.70 1.09 8.79
CA PRO A 71 4.13 1.13 9.05
C PRO A 71 4.52 -0.09 9.89
N VAL A 72 5.20 -1.05 9.26
CA VAL A 72 5.47 -2.37 9.86
C VAL A 72 6.23 -2.23 11.17
N TRP A 73 7.14 -1.26 11.21
CA TRP A 73 7.97 -0.97 12.37
C TRP A 73 7.22 -0.40 13.57
N ALA A 74 5.98 0.07 13.41
CA ALA A 74 5.18 0.63 14.51
C ALA A 74 4.23 -0.40 15.15
N ILE A 75 4.21 -1.65 14.65
CA ILE A 75 3.30 -2.70 15.12
C ILE A 75 4.04 -3.58 16.15
N GLY A 76 3.64 -3.48 17.42
CA GLY A 76 4.17 -4.36 18.48
C GLY A 76 5.61 -4.09 18.93
N THR A 77 6.26 -3.05 18.40
CA THR A 77 7.65 -2.67 18.73
C THR A 77 7.77 -1.60 19.83
N GLY A 78 6.64 -1.02 20.26
CA GLY A 78 6.61 0.11 21.19
C GLY A 78 6.99 1.46 20.56
N LYS A 79 7.42 1.48 19.28
CA LYS A 79 7.57 2.70 18.49
C LYS A 79 6.21 3.03 17.85
N VAL A 80 5.80 4.29 17.88
CA VAL A 80 4.52 4.75 17.33
C VAL A 80 4.80 5.78 16.23
N ALA A 81 4.23 5.58 15.06
CA ALA A 81 4.25 6.59 14.00
C ALA A 81 3.45 7.82 14.44
N THR A 82 4.03 9.01 14.30
CA THR A 82 3.30 10.24 14.63
C THR A 82 2.20 10.50 13.58
N PRO A 83 1.12 11.21 13.93
CA PRO A 83 0.08 11.57 12.97
C PRO A 83 0.63 12.28 11.72
N GLU A 84 1.66 13.10 11.88
CA GLU A 84 2.31 13.83 10.78
C GLU A 84 3.04 12.87 9.83
N GLN A 85 3.71 11.85 10.36
CA GLN A 85 4.37 10.82 9.57
C GLN A 85 3.38 9.96 8.78
N ALA A 86 2.22 9.66 9.38
CA ALA A 86 1.14 8.97 8.69
C ALA A 86 0.52 9.85 7.59
N GLN A 87 0.30 11.13 7.88
CA GLN A 87 -0.24 12.08 6.93
C GLN A 87 0.68 12.29 5.72
N GLU A 88 2.00 12.39 5.93
CA GLU A 88 3.00 12.50 4.87
C GLU A 88 2.87 11.34 3.86
N VAL A 89 2.77 10.11 4.36
CA VAL A 89 2.63 8.93 3.50
C VAL A 89 1.27 8.89 2.82
N HIS A 90 0.19 9.25 3.52
CA HIS A 90 -1.14 9.34 2.90
C HIS A 90 -1.19 10.37 1.75
N ASP A 91 -0.52 11.52 1.91
CA ASP A 91 -0.43 12.53 0.87
C ASP A 91 0.42 12.04 -0.31
N ALA A 92 1.53 11.37 -0.04
CA ALA A 92 2.35 10.75 -1.09
C ALA A 92 1.58 9.67 -1.86
N VAL A 93 0.83 8.81 -1.18
CA VAL A 93 -0.02 7.77 -1.77
C VAL A 93 -1.09 8.40 -2.68
N ARG A 94 -1.81 9.42 -2.20
CA ARG A 94 -2.81 10.13 -3.01
C ARG A 94 -2.18 10.78 -4.25
N ASN A 95 -1.04 11.44 -4.09
CA ASN A 95 -0.31 12.05 -5.20
C ASN A 95 0.14 11.00 -6.23
N TRP A 96 0.61 9.84 -5.77
CA TRP A 96 1.00 8.74 -6.64
C TRP A 96 -0.20 8.19 -7.41
N MET A 97 -1.34 7.97 -6.73
CA MET A 97 -2.58 7.51 -7.36
C MET A 97 -3.08 8.49 -8.43
N ALA A 98 -3.04 9.79 -8.14
CA ALA A 98 -3.47 10.83 -9.07
C ALA A 98 -2.63 10.84 -10.35
N ARG A 99 -1.32 10.58 -10.23
CA ARG A 99 -0.37 10.57 -11.36
C ARG A 99 -0.42 9.29 -12.18
N ASN A 100 -0.59 8.13 -11.54
CA ASN A 100 -0.36 6.83 -12.18
C ASN A 100 -1.64 6.05 -12.49
N VAL A 101 -2.75 6.33 -11.80
CA VAL A 101 -4.04 5.65 -11.99
C VAL A 101 -5.07 6.62 -12.54
N GLY A 102 -5.14 7.82 -11.97
CA GLY A 102 -5.99 8.90 -12.44
C GLY A 102 -6.52 9.76 -11.29
N PRO A 103 -6.77 11.06 -11.53
CA PRO A 103 -7.19 12.00 -10.49
C PRO A 103 -8.57 11.67 -9.90
N GLU A 104 -9.48 11.09 -10.69
CA GLU A 104 -10.81 10.69 -10.19
C GLU A 104 -10.72 9.53 -9.19
N VAL A 105 -9.90 8.53 -9.48
CA VAL A 105 -9.67 7.38 -8.58
C VAL A 105 -8.96 7.83 -7.30
N ALA A 106 -7.99 8.74 -7.41
CA ALA A 106 -7.26 9.28 -6.26
C ALA A 106 -8.15 10.01 -5.25
N ASN A 107 -9.25 10.61 -5.71
CA ASN A 107 -10.24 11.28 -4.84
C ASN A 107 -11.25 10.30 -4.22
N GLN A 108 -11.40 9.11 -4.79
CA GLN A 108 -12.35 8.10 -4.30
C GLN A 108 -11.70 7.06 -3.38
N ILE A 109 -10.39 6.87 -3.50
CA ILE A 109 -9.65 5.91 -2.69
C ILE A 109 -9.59 6.37 -1.24
N ARG A 110 -9.80 5.43 -0.33
CA ARG A 110 -9.82 5.64 1.12
C ARG A 110 -8.62 4.97 1.78
#